data_AF-A0A480MKQ8-F1
#
_entry.id   AF-A0A480MKQ8-F1
#
_cell.length_a   1.000
_cell.length_b   1.000
_cell.length_c   1.000
_cell.angle_alpha   90.00
_cell.angle_beta   90.00
_cell.angle_gamma   90.00
#
_symmetry.space_group_name_H-M   'P 1'
#
loop_
_entity.id
_entity.type
_entity.pdbx_description
1 polymer ?
#
loop_
_entity_poly.entity_id
_entity_poly.type
_entity_poly.pdbx_seq_one_letter_code
_entity_poly.pdbx_strand_id
1 'polypeptide(L)'
;MEAGAGAGAGAAGWSCPGPGPTVTTLGSYEVSDGCERKKGQRWGSLERRGMQAMEGEVLLPALYEEEEEEEEEEEGEEEDDQVQKGGSGGSLSLSKHRGLSLTETELEELRAQVLQLVAELEETRELAGQHEDDSLELQGLLEDERLASAQQAEVFTKQIQQLQGELRSLREEISLLERDKEYELKEIEQELHLARAEIQNLRQAAEDSATDHESDIASLQEDICRMRNELEDMERIRGEYEMEITTLRAEMEMKTSDPSNSLSLSDFSEMQEELQQLRDRYRFLNEEYQALQESNSSLTGQLAELESERTRRATERWLESQTLRSMMSAESQTSEADFLEPDPEMHLLRQQLLGAEEQMHDMQSKCKKLCCELQELQHHHRTSEEEQRRLQRELKCAQNEVLRFQTSHDVTQNEELRTRLCALQQKYDASQDEQNELLKVQLQLQAELRQLKITKSQVVESQSEKELLCRLQKLQLQYQNITCEKDKLLDVQQQLRDNLQCHEAEVQHLKGVVASFQDSREKYTEMRAQLQEVKRLHQTSRDALEQQKHMYDQLEQDFLLCQEELQQLKTTQAIQEDKGQCANKNMFGMWKPMVFLALAAVALYVLPNMRPQETEFCLME
;
A
#
# COMPACT_ATOMS: atom_id res chain seq x y z
N MET A 1 36.51 14.06 58.27
CA MET A 1 37.39 12.88 58.43
C MET A 1 36.99 11.89 57.35
N GLU A 2 37.98 11.22 56.73
CA GLU A 2 37.92 10.01 55.86
C GLU A 2 36.88 10.00 54.72
N ALA A 3 37.17 10.02 53.40
CA ALA A 3 38.31 9.64 52.54
C ALA A 3 38.31 8.17 52.02
N GLY A 4 38.53 8.02 50.69
CA GLY A 4 38.60 6.75 49.93
C GLY A 4 37.44 6.58 48.94
N ALA A 5 37.48 6.86 47.62
CA ALA A 5 38.51 6.95 46.55
C ALA A 5 38.69 5.69 45.67
N GLY A 6 38.63 5.87 44.33
CA GLY A 6 38.83 4.86 43.26
C GLY A 6 37.59 4.72 42.33
N ALA A 7 37.45 5.46 41.21
CA ALA A 7 38.09 5.28 39.89
C ALA A 7 37.71 3.94 39.20
N GLY A 8 37.42 3.81 37.89
CA GLY A 8 37.34 4.67 36.70
C GLY A 8 37.27 3.76 35.45
N ALA A 9 36.94 4.12 34.20
CA ALA A 9 36.54 5.36 33.51
C ALA A 9 35.78 4.93 32.20
N GLY A 10 35.35 5.73 31.22
CA GLY A 10 35.50 7.18 30.96
C GLY A 10 34.72 7.60 29.69
N ALA A 11 34.53 8.91 29.50
CA ALA A 11 33.86 9.49 28.33
C ALA A 11 34.88 10.01 27.30
N ALA A 12 34.54 9.94 26.01
CA ALA A 12 35.37 10.50 24.93
C ALA A 12 34.67 11.72 24.29
N GLY A 13 35.24 12.90 24.49
CA GLY A 13 34.83 14.14 23.82
C GLY A 13 35.53 14.34 22.47
N TRP A 14 34.98 15.24 21.66
CA TRP A 14 35.51 15.58 20.34
C TRP A 14 36.79 16.44 20.43
N SER A 15 37.73 16.24 19.51
CA SER A 15 38.71 17.26 19.09
C SER A 15 39.40 16.84 17.78
N CYS A 16 39.28 17.67 16.74
CA CYS A 16 40.02 17.54 15.49
C CYS A 16 41.35 18.32 15.56
N PRO A 17 42.42 17.82 14.94
CA PRO A 17 43.55 18.65 14.52
C PRO A 17 43.59 18.79 12.99
N GLY A 18 43.62 20.03 12.49
CA GLY A 18 44.03 20.33 11.11
C GLY A 18 45.55 20.49 11.00
N PRO A 19 46.10 20.39 9.77
CA PRO A 19 46.81 21.54 9.21
C PRO A 19 46.47 21.79 7.72
N GLY A 20 46.39 23.06 7.32
CA GLY A 20 46.40 23.48 5.89
C GLY A 20 47.78 23.99 5.45
N PRO A 21 47.90 24.95 4.52
CA PRO A 21 47.03 25.22 3.35
C PRO A 21 47.82 25.56 2.05
N THR A 22 47.15 25.47 0.88
CA THR A 22 47.55 26.13 -0.38
C THR A 22 46.25 26.42 -1.16
N VAL A 23 45.75 27.66 -1.29
CA VAL A 23 46.14 28.68 -2.29
C VAL A 23 46.21 28.05 -3.70
N THR A 24 45.36 28.42 -4.68
CA THR A 24 45.31 29.76 -5.29
C THR A 24 43.99 30.04 -6.06
N THR A 25 43.55 31.31 -6.03
CA THR A 25 42.68 32.06 -7.00
C THR A 25 41.28 31.56 -7.39
N LEU A 26 40.19 32.33 -7.22
CA LEU A 26 39.79 33.62 -7.85
C LEU A 26 39.41 33.51 -9.35
N GLY A 27 38.17 33.87 -9.69
CA GLY A 27 37.69 33.99 -11.08
C GLY A 27 36.17 34.08 -11.15
N SER A 28 35.62 35.30 -11.21
CA SER A 28 34.19 35.56 -11.27
C SER A 28 33.64 35.62 -12.71
N TYR A 29 32.33 35.44 -12.83
CA TYR A 29 31.43 36.21 -13.71
C TYR A 29 31.22 35.78 -15.18
N GLU A 30 30.02 36.18 -15.63
CA GLU A 30 29.51 36.37 -17.00
C GLU A 30 29.08 35.21 -17.92
N VAL A 31 27.75 35.18 -18.07
CA VAL A 31 26.98 34.83 -19.28
C VAL A 31 27.56 35.45 -20.56
N SER A 32 27.62 34.68 -21.65
CA SER A 32 27.37 35.18 -23.03
C SER A 32 27.18 34.05 -24.05
N ASP A 33 26.43 34.37 -25.10
CA ASP A 33 26.21 33.56 -26.31
C ASP A 33 27.52 33.16 -27.03
N GLY A 34 27.47 32.06 -27.80
CA GLY A 34 28.55 31.71 -28.73
C GLY A 34 28.43 30.35 -29.42
N CYS A 35 27.79 30.31 -30.59
CA CYS A 35 27.71 29.11 -31.43
C CYS A 35 29.02 28.87 -32.22
N GLU A 36 29.58 27.65 -32.20
CA GLU A 36 29.78 26.79 -33.39
C GLU A 36 30.74 25.58 -33.19
N ARG A 37 30.29 24.39 -33.63
CA ARG A 37 31.07 23.33 -34.35
C ARG A 37 32.35 22.77 -33.67
N LYS A 38 32.43 21.48 -33.29
CA LYS A 38 32.36 20.30 -34.19
C LYS A 38 32.48 18.93 -33.48
N LYS A 39 31.79 17.93 -34.06
CA LYS A 39 32.04 16.45 -34.09
C LYS A 39 31.75 15.57 -32.86
N GLY A 40 30.85 14.60 -33.08
CA GLY A 40 30.51 13.46 -32.21
C GLY A 40 29.00 13.20 -32.20
N GLN A 41 28.36 12.82 -33.31
CA GLN A 41 27.87 11.44 -33.57
C GLN A 41 27.41 10.69 -32.29
N ARG A 42 26.20 10.12 -32.20
CA ARG A 42 25.48 9.35 -33.23
C ARG A 42 23.98 9.17 -32.85
N TRP A 43 23.12 9.00 -33.87
CA TRP A 43 21.68 8.60 -33.81
C TRP A 43 20.68 9.47 -33.03
N GLY A 44 19.83 10.18 -33.79
CA GLY A 44 18.69 10.93 -33.23
C GLY A 44 18.04 11.85 -34.26
N SER A 45 17.58 11.30 -35.41
CA SER A 45 16.61 11.89 -36.36
C SER A 45 16.56 11.06 -37.66
N LEU A 46 15.60 10.14 -37.77
CA LEU A 46 15.11 9.66 -39.06
C LEU A 46 13.59 9.47 -39.03
N GLU A 47 12.89 10.46 -38.50
CA GLU A 47 11.43 10.57 -38.61
C GLU A 47 11.09 11.89 -39.31
N ARG A 48 10.00 11.87 -40.08
CA ARG A 48 9.54 12.94 -41.01
C ARG A 48 10.33 13.10 -42.33
N ARG A 49 10.52 11.99 -43.06
CA ARG A 49 10.31 11.95 -44.54
C ARG A 49 10.16 10.51 -45.04
N GLY A 50 8.95 9.96 -44.97
CA GLY A 50 8.69 8.57 -45.36
C GLY A 50 7.26 8.10 -45.12
N MET A 51 6.27 8.97 -45.34
CA MET A 51 4.85 8.65 -45.15
C MET A 51 3.98 9.38 -46.18
N GLN A 52 4.33 9.19 -47.47
CA GLN A 52 3.51 9.61 -48.61
C GLN A 52 3.83 8.79 -49.87
N ALA A 53 3.76 7.47 -49.73
CA ALA A 53 3.64 6.48 -50.80
C ALA A 53 3.17 5.17 -50.13
N MET A 54 2.26 4.42 -50.78
CA MET A 54 1.54 3.24 -50.26
C MET A 54 0.16 3.51 -49.60
N GLU A 55 -0.50 4.62 -49.93
CA GLU A 55 -1.94 4.52 -50.29
C GLU A 55 -1.98 3.97 -51.72
N GLY A 56 -1.81 2.65 -51.82
CA GLY A 56 -1.97 1.90 -53.04
C GLY A 56 -2.94 0.79 -52.75
N GLU A 57 -4.23 1.02 -53.04
CA GLU A 57 -5.17 -0.07 -53.27
C GLU A 57 -4.74 -0.81 -54.54
N VAL A 58 -3.69 -1.63 -54.42
CA VAL A 58 -3.46 -2.73 -55.33
C VAL A 58 -4.42 -3.83 -54.93
N LEU A 59 -5.69 -3.59 -55.25
CA LEU A 59 -6.47 -4.65 -55.88
C LEU A 59 -5.54 -5.25 -56.94
N LEU A 60 -5.15 -6.51 -56.75
CA LEU A 60 -4.72 -7.34 -57.86
C LEU A 60 -6.01 -7.68 -58.62
N PRO A 61 -6.35 -7.02 -59.75
CA PRO A 61 -7.16 -7.71 -60.73
C PRO A 61 -6.41 -8.99 -61.07
N ALA A 62 -7.12 -10.11 -61.06
CA ALA A 62 -6.63 -11.34 -61.64
C ALA A 62 -6.59 -11.17 -63.17
N LEU A 63 -5.55 -10.48 -63.62
CA LEU A 63 -4.87 -10.79 -64.86
C LEU A 63 -3.82 -11.84 -64.41
N TYR A 64 -3.80 -13.09 -64.89
CA TYR A 64 -4.23 -13.53 -66.22
C TYR A 64 -3.89 -12.44 -67.24
N GLU A 65 -2.61 -12.05 -67.23
CA GLU A 65 -1.91 -12.06 -68.50
C GLU A 65 -2.07 -13.50 -69.00
N GLU A 66 -3.05 -13.66 -69.89
CA GLU A 66 -2.92 -14.61 -70.99
C GLU A 66 -1.65 -14.16 -71.72
N GLU A 67 -0.49 -14.57 -71.21
CA GLU A 67 0.57 -14.99 -72.10
C GLU A 67 -0.07 -16.13 -72.89
N GLU A 68 -0.64 -15.77 -74.04
CA GLU A 68 -0.68 -16.63 -75.21
C GLU A 68 0.79 -17.03 -75.45
N GLU A 69 1.26 -18.03 -74.71
CA GLU A 69 2.17 -19.00 -75.29
C GLU A 69 1.37 -19.61 -76.45
N GLU A 70 1.49 -18.96 -77.60
CA GLU A 70 1.46 -19.62 -78.89
C GLU A 70 2.48 -20.75 -78.78
N GLU A 71 2.05 -21.92 -78.29
CA GLU A 71 2.57 -23.18 -78.78
C GLU A 71 2.27 -23.14 -80.28
N GLU A 72 3.24 -22.62 -81.04
CA GLU A 72 3.33 -22.84 -82.48
C GLU A 72 3.29 -24.36 -82.65
N GLU A 73 2.11 -24.89 -83.02
CA GLU A 73 2.04 -26.13 -83.76
C GLU A 73 2.83 -25.88 -85.05
N GLU A 74 4.15 -26.17 -85.01
CA GLU A 74 4.91 -26.49 -86.21
C GLU A 74 4.30 -27.78 -86.80
N GLU A 75 3.15 -27.61 -87.48
CA GLU A 75 2.82 -28.46 -88.62
C GLU A 75 4.01 -28.35 -89.56
N GLY A 76 4.86 -29.38 -89.54
CA GLY A 76 5.95 -29.53 -90.50
C GLY A 76 5.37 -29.67 -91.90
N GLU A 77 5.19 -28.53 -92.59
CA GLU A 77 4.92 -28.47 -94.02
C GLU A 77 6.12 -29.06 -94.78
N GLU A 78 6.11 -30.38 -95.03
CA GLU A 78 6.87 -30.94 -96.14
C GLU A 78 6.20 -30.52 -97.47
N GLU A 79 6.41 -29.27 -97.88
CA GLU A 79 6.44 -28.94 -99.30
C GLU A 79 7.68 -29.62 -99.91
N ASP A 80 7.48 -30.65 -100.75
CA ASP A 80 8.34 -30.77 -101.93
C ASP A 80 7.59 -31.23 -103.18
N ASP A 81 8.12 -30.72 -104.28
CA ASP A 81 7.40 -30.24 -105.45
C ASP A 81 6.84 -31.31 -106.40
N GLN A 82 5.85 -30.86 -107.16
CA GLN A 82 5.25 -31.44 -108.37
C GLN A 82 6.18 -32.34 -109.23
N VAL A 83 5.72 -33.56 -109.54
CA VAL A 83 5.88 -34.09 -110.92
C VAL A 83 4.59 -34.65 -111.49
N GLN A 84 4.17 -34.03 -112.60
CA GLN A 84 3.08 -34.46 -113.47
C GLN A 84 3.20 -35.93 -113.91
N LYS A 85 2.10 -36.69 -113.88
CA LYS A 85 1.47 -37.23 -115.12
C LYS A 85 0.15 -38.00 -114.91
N GLY A 86 -0.92 -37.44 -115.46
CA GLY A 86 -1.69 -38.15 -116.49
C GLY A 86 -2.52 -39.38 -116.11
N GLY A 87 -3.40 -39.27 -115.11
CA GLY A 87 -4.51 -40.22 -114.90
C GLY A 87 -5.62 -40.08 -115.94
N SER A 88 -5.36 -40.47 -117.20
CA SER A 88 -6.38 -40.45 -118.26
C SER A 88 -7.43 -41.56 -118.03
N GLY A 89 -8.61 -41.18 -117.54
CA GLY A 89 -9.80 -42.03 -117.44
C GLY A 89 -10.42 -42.36 -118.80
N GLY A 90 -9.62 -42.89 -119.73
CA GLY A 90 -10.01 -43.25 -121.08
C GLY A 90 -10.77 -44.57 -121.12
N SER A 91 -12.09 -44.50 -121.26
CA SER A 91 -12.91 -45.67 -121.60
C SER A 91 -12.53 -46.19 -122.99
N LEU A 92 -11.82 -47.34 -123.05
CA LEU A 92 -11.54 -48.03 -124.31
C LEU A 92 -11.80 -49.53 -124.25
N SER A 93 -12.64 -49.93 -125.19
CA SER A 93 -13.08 -51.27 -125.54
C SER A 93 -11.96 -52.24 -125.93
N LEU A 94 -12.17 -53.52 -125.60
CA LEU A 94 -11.94 -54.71 -126.44
C LEU A 94 -10.68 -54.82 -127.32
N SER A 95 -9.96 -55.92 -127.09
CA SER A 95 -9.30 -56.78 -128.08
C SER A 95 -7.99 -56.31 -128.74
N LYS A 96 -6.90 -57.05 -128.45
CA LYS A 96 -6.41 -58.12 -129.35
C LYS A 96 -5.26 -58.91 -128.75
N HIS A 97 -5.20 -60.20 -129.07
CA HIS A 97 -4.05 -61.06 -128.79
C HIS A 97 -2.79 -60.55 -129.51
N ARG A 98 -1.66 -60.56 -128.80
CA ARG A 98 -0.35 -60.81 -129.41
C ARG A 98 0.51 -61.57 -128.41
N GLY A 99 0.58 -62.89 -128.57
CA GLY A 99 1.55 -63.70 -127.83
C GLY A 99 2.95 -63.33 -128.28
N LEU A 100 3.78 -62.85 -127.35
CA LEU A 100 5.22 -62.81 -127.50
C LEU A 100 5.75 -64.07 -126.84
N SER A 101 6.25 -65.00 -127.65
CA SER A 101 6.88 -66.22 -127.17
C SER A 101 8.26 -65.86 -126.61
N LEU A 102 8.30 -65.47 -125.34
CA LEU A 102 9.54 -65.42 -124.57
C LEU A 102 10.15 -66.84 -124.56
N THR A 103 11.47 -66.91 -124.66
CA THR A 103 12.22 -68.15 -124.45
C THR A 103 12.15 -68.55 -122.99
N GLU A 104 12.32 -69.85 -122.70
CA GLU A 104 12.18 -70.41 -121.35
C GLU A 104 13.11 -69.71 -120.34
N THR A 105 14.33 -69.39 -120.77
CA THR A 105 15.32 -68.60 -120.01
C THR A 105 14.87 -67.17 -119.70
N GLU A 106 14.23 -66.46 -120.65
CA GLU A 106 13.72 -65.09 -120.41
C GLU A 106 12.54 -65.10 -119.41
N LEU A 107 11.75 -66.19 -119.38
CA LEU A 107 10.70 -66.40 -118.38
C LEU A 107 11.28 -66.74 -117.00
N GLU A 108 12.36 -67.53 -116.92
CA GLU A 108 13.09 -67.78 -115.68
C GLU A 108 13.75 -66.51 -115.12
N GLU A 109 14.39 -65.70 -115.97
CA GLU A 109 15.00 -64.42 -115.57
C GLU A 109 13.95 -63.42 -115.06
N LEU A 110 12.80 -63.31 -115.74
CA LEU A 110 11.69 -62.46 -115.28
C LEU A 110 11.09 -62.97 -113.96
N ARG A 111 10.98 -64.30 -113.76
CA ARG A 111 10.57 -64.89 -112.48
C ARG A 111 11.57 -64.58 -111.36
N ALA A 112 12.87 -64.64 -111.65
CA ALA A 112 13.90 -64.29 -110.68
C ALA A 112 13.83 -62.81 -110.28
N GLN A 113 13.64 -61.90 -111.25
CA GLN A 113 13.44 -60.47 -110.99
C GLN A 113 12.17 -60.19 -110.17
N VAL A 114 11.06 -60.88 -110.46
CA VAL A 114 9.83 -60.76 -109.65
C VAL A 114 10.03 -61.28 -108.23
N LEU A 115 10.73 -62.40 -108.04
CA LEU A 115 11.06 -62.91 -106.70
C LEU A 115 12.00 -61.97 -105.93
N GLN A 116 12.99 -61.38 -106.60
CA GLN A 116 13.87 -60.38 -106.00
C GLN A 116 13.09 -59.12 -105.59
N LEU A 117 12.24 -58.58 -106.46
CA LEU A 117 11.38 -57.43 -106.12
C LEU A 117 10.39 -57.75 -104.99
N VAL A 118 9.89 -58.99 -104.88
CA VAL A 118 9.07 -59.41 -103.73
C VAL A 118 9.90 -59.45 -102.46
N ALA A 119 11.13 -59.99 -102.49
CA ALA A 119 12.02 -59.97 -101.33
C ALA A 119 12.41 -58.55 -100.90
N GLU A 120 12.72 -57.65 -101.85
CA GLU A 120 13.01 -56.24 -101.58
C GLU A 120 11.76 -55.49 -101.03
N LEU A 121 10.55 -55.85 -101.47
CA LEU A 121 9.28 -55.34 -100.92
C LEU A 121 8.92 -55.94 -99.55
N GLU A 122 9.41 -57.14 -99.23
CA GLU A 122 9.28 -57.74 -97.89
C GLU A 122 10.29 -57.11 -96.93
N GLU A 123 11.56 -56.95 -97.33
CA GLU A 123 12.60 -56.25 -96.56
C GLU A 123 12.22 -54.79 -96.26
N THR A 124 11.71 -54.04 -97.25
CA THR A 124 11.24 -52.66 -97.01
C THR A 124 9.99 -52.57 -96.14
N ARG A 125 9.14 -53.61 -96.09
CA ARG A 125 8.02 -53.70 -95.13
C ARG A 125 8.48 -54.05 -93.72
N GLU A 126 9.45 -54.95 -93.58
CA GLU A 126 10.05 -55.29 -92.29
C GLU A 126 10.80 -54.08 -91.71
N LEU A 127 11.52 -53.32 -92.54
CA LEU A 127 12.14 -52.05 -92.14
C LEU A 127 11.12 -50.96 -91.77
N ALA A 128 10.02 -50.83 -92.53
CA ALA A 128 8.95 -49.91 -92.17
C ALA A 128 8.30 -50.28 -90.82
N GLY A 129 8.06 -51.57 -90.57
CA GLY A 129 7.57 -52.06 -89.28
C GLY A 129 8.56 -51.80 -88.13
N GLN A 130 9.87 -51.96 -88.36
CA GLN A 130 10.90 -51.61 -87.38
C GLN A 130 10.90 -50.10 -87.08
N HIS A 131 10.74 -49.24 -88.08
CA HIS A 131 10.62 -47.79 -87.85
C HIS A 131 9.31 -47.39 -87.15
N GLU A 132 8.21 -48.11 -87.39
CA GLU A 132 6.96 -47.94 -86.61
C GLU A 132 7.17 -48.34 -85.14
N ASP A 133 7.82 -49.48 -84.87
CA ASP A 133 8.14 -49.95 -83.52
C ASP A 133 9.13 -49.00 -82.79
N ASP A 134 10.20 -48.56 -83.46
CA ASP A 134 11.19 -47.59 -82.95
C ASP A 134 10.54 -46.24 -82.59
N SER A 135 9.60 -45.78 -83.43
CA SER A 135 8.85 -44.54 -83.22
C SER A 135 7.93 -44.64 -82.00
N LEU A 136 7.26 -45.78 -81.81
CA LEU A 136 6.42 -46.05 -80.64
C LEU A 136 7.25 -46.17 -79.35
N GLU A 137 8.46 -46.75 -79.40
CA GLU A 137 9.37 -46.76 -78.24
C GLU A 137 9.82 -45.34 -77.88
N LEU A 138 10.23 -44.53 -78.87
CA LEU A 138 10.62 -43.14 -78.66
C LEU A 138 9.46 -42.29 -78.11
N GLN A 139 8.24 -42.46 -78.64
CA GLN A 139 7.05 -41.80 -78.12
C GLN A 139 6.81 -42.15 -76.65
N GLY A 140 6.92 -43.43 -76.28
CA GLY A 140 6.78 -43.85 -74.88
C GLY A 140 7.82 -43.22 -73.95
N LEU A 141 9.08 -43.13 -74.39
CA LEU A 141 10.15 -42.48 -73.62
C LEU A 141 9.91 -40.97 -73.46
N LEU A 142 9.41 -40.28 -74.50
CA LEU A 142 9.06 -38.86 -74.43
C LEU A 142 7.85 -38.62 -73.52
N GLU A 143 6.84 -39.50 -73.54
CA GLU A 143 5.70 -39.45 -72.62
C GLU A 143 6.13 -39.64 -71.15
N ASP A 144 7.03 -40.59 -70.87
CA ASP A 144 7.63 -40.80 -69.55
C ASP A 144 8.46 -39.58 -69.07
N GLU A 145 9.30 -38.99 -69.94
CA GLU A 145 10.06 -37.77 -69.62
C GLU A 145 9.13 -36.58 -69.34
N ARG A 146 8.08 -36.41 -70.14
CA ARG A 146 7.07 -35.35 -69.95
C ARG A 146 6.31 -35.53 -68.64
N LEU A 147 5.97 -36.77 -68.27
CA LEU A 147 5.33 -37.07 -66.98
C LEU A 147 6.28 -36.83 -65.80
N ALA A 148 7.56 -37.20 -65.91
CA ALA A 148 8.56 -36.92 -64.88
C ALA A 148 8.79 -35.41 -64.69
N SER A 149 8.88 -34.66 -65.79
CA SER A 149 8.99 -33.20 -65.79
C SER A 149 7.77 -32.52 -65.16
N ALA A 150 6.55 -32.95 -65.52
CA ALA A 150 5.32 -32.45 -64.93
C ALA A 150 5.22 -32.72 -63.42
N GLN A 151 5.61 -33.92 -62.96
CA GLN A 151 5.69 -34.24 -61.53
C GLN A 151 6.72 -33.37 -60.81
N GLN A 152 7.88 -33.11 -61.42
CA GLN A 152 8.92 -32.25 -60.88
C GLN A 152 8.43 -30.79 -60.75
N ALA A 153 7.74 -30.27 -61.76
CA ALA A 153 7.12 -28.95 -61.74
C ALA A 153 6.01 -28.85 -60.66
N GLU A 154 5.21 -29.90 -60.46
CA GLU A 154 4.19 -29.94 -59.40
C GLU A 154 4.83 -29.92 -57.99
N VAL A 155 5.92 -30.66 -57.77
CA VAL A 155 6.67 -30.65 -56.50
C VAL A 155 7.27 -29.26 -56.22
N PHE A 156 7.90 -28.62 -57.22
CA PHE A 156 8.40 -27.26 -57.06
C PHE A 156 7.27 -26.25 -56.79
N THR A 157 6.14 -26.38 -57.48
CA THR A 157 4.96 -25.52 -57.27
C THR A 157 4.41 -25.66 -55.85
N LYS A 158 4.28 -26.89 -55.33
CA LYS A 158 3.88 -27.15 -53.93
C LYS A 158 4.87 -26.54 -52.94
N GLN A 159 6.18 -26.69 -53.18
CA GLN A 159 7.21 -26.12 -52.31
C GLN A 159 7.17 -24.59 -52.31
N ILE A 160 6.95 -23.96 -53.46
CA ILE A 160 6.79 -22.50 -53.58
C ILE A 160 5.53 -22.05 -52.85
N GLN A 161 4.40 -22.73 -53.02
CA GLN A 161 3.15 -22.41 -52.32
C GLN A 161 3.27 -22.54 -50.80
N GLN A 162 3.97 -23.57 -50.30
CA GLN A 162 4.26 -23.74 -48.88
C GLN A 162 5.11 -22.58 -48.35
N LEU A 163 6.24 -22.28 -49.00
CA LEU A 163 7.12 -21.17 -48.58
C LEU A 163 6.42 -19.81 -48.64
N GLN A 164 5.55 -19.58 -49.64
CA GLN A 164 4.70 -18.39 -49.68
C GLN A 164 3.67 -18.36 -48.54
N GLY A 165 3.16 -19.51 -48.11
CA GLY A 165 2.29 -19.65 -46.94
C GLY A 165 3.01 -19.29 -45.65
N GLU A 166 4.18 -19.90 -45.41
CA GLU A 166 5.05 -19.62 -44.25
C GLU A 166 5.48 -18.15 -44.20
N LEU A 167 5.82 -17.54 -45.35
CA LEU A 167 6.12 -16.11 -45.44
C LEU A 167 4.90 -15.23 -45.15
N ARG A 168 3.67 -15.66 -45.48
CA ARG A 168 2.44 -14.94 -45.14
C ARG A 168 2.16 -15.01 -43.64
N SER A 169 2.21 -16.19 -43.02
CA SER A 169 2.00 -16.35 -41.58
C SER A 169 3.06 -15.61 -40.75
N LEU A 170 4.34 -15.65 -41.15
CA LEU A 170 5.40 -14.90 -40.47
C LEU A 170 5.19 -13.37 -40.56
N ARG A 171 4.67 -12.85 -41.67
CA ARG A 171 4.33 -11.42 -41.81
C ARG A 171 3.16 -11.04 -40.90
N GLU A 172 2.16 -11.91 -40.76
CA GLU A 172 1.03 -11.71 -39.86
C GLU A 172 1.48 -11.72 -38.39
N GLU A 173 2.33 -12.68 -38.00
CA GLU A 173 2.93 -12.77 -36.66
C GLU A 173 3.77 -11.53 -36.32
N ILE A 174 4.66 -11.09 -37.23
CA ILE A 174 5.41 -9.83 -37.06
C ILE A 174 4.45 -8.65 -36.89
N SER A 175 3.39 -8.58 -37.70
CA SER A 175 2.41 -7.49 -37.61
C SER A 175 1.61 -7.51 -36.29
N LEU A 176 1.40 -8.68 -35.68
CA LEU A 176 0.78 -8.79 -34.36
C LEU A 176 1.75 -8.33 -33.27
N LEU A 177 2.98 -8.86 -33.27
CA LEU A 177 4.04 -8.46 -32.33
C LEU A 177 4.35 -6.95 -32.38
N GLU A 178 4.30 -6.33 -33.56
CA GLU A 178 4.46 -4.88 -33.70
C GLU A 178 3.31 -4.09 -33.05
N ARG A 179 2.07 -4.59 -33.12
CA ARG A 179 0.92 -3.98 -32.43
C ARG A 179 0.99 -4.19 -30.93
N ASP A 180 1.31 -5.41 -30.48
CA ASP A 180 1.39 -5.74 -29.05
C ASP A 180 2.47 -4.90 -28.37
N LYS A 181 3.66 -4.79 -28.98
CA LYS A 181 4.72 -3.87 -28.55
C LYS A 181 4.24 -2.41 -28.49
N GLU A 182 3.47 -1.94 -29.47
CA GLU A 182 2.93 -0.58 -29.49
C GLU A 182 1.87 -0.35 -28.40
N TYR A 183 1.13 -1.38 -27.98
CA TYR A 183 0.26 -1.34 -26.81
C TYR A 183 1.05 -1.33 -25.50
N GLU A 184 2.01 -2.25 -25.32
CA GLU A 184 2.89 -2.30 -24.14
C GLU A 184 3.65 -0.98 -23.93
N LEU A 185 4.19 -0.38 -25.01
CA LEU A 185 4.85 0.92 -24.94
C LEU A 185 3.91 2.03 -24.46
N LYS A 186 2.67 2.06 -24.93
CA LYS A 186 1.66 3.04 -24.49
C LYS A 186 1.25 2.84 -23.04
N GLU A 187 1.20 1.60 -22.56
CA GLU A 187 0.91 1.28 -21.16
C GLU A 187 2.06 1.74 -20.25
N ILE A 188 3.31 1.39 -20.60
CA ILE A 188 4.52 1.84 -19.88
C ILE A 188 4.65 3.37 -19.90
N GLU A 189 4.32 4.05 -21.01
CA GLU A 189 4.29 5.52 -21.06
C GLU A 189 3.25 6.12 -20.10
N GLN A 190 2.05 5.53 -20.03
CA GLN A 190 1.00 5.96 -19.10
C GLN A 190 1.41 5.74 -17.63
N GLU A 191 1.94 4.56 -17.29
CA GLU A 191 2.46 4.27 -15.95
C GLU A 191 3.60 5.23 -15.57
N LEU A 192 4.51 5.52 -16.49
CA LEU A 192 5.60 6.47 -16.30
C LEU A 192 5.08 7.90 -16.10
N HIS A 193 4.00 8.29 -16.79
CA HIS A 193 3.33 9.57 -16.56
C HIS A 193 2.65 9.64 -15.18
N LEU A 194 1.97 8.58 -14.75
CA LEU A 194 1.36 8.48 -13.41
C LEU A 194 2.42 8.52 -12.30
N ALA A 195 3.50 7.73 -12.42
CA ALA A 195 4.60 7.72 -11.48
C ALA A 195 5.31 9.09 -11.37
N ARG A 196 5.45 9.81 -12.50
CA ARG A 196 5.97 11.19 -12.50
C ARG A 196 5.05 12.17 -11.78
N ALA A 197 3.74 12.07 -12.00
CA ALA A 197 2.75 12.89 -11.31
C ALA A 197 2.75 12.61 -9.80
N GLU A 198 2.85 11.33 -9.40
CA GLU A 198 2.89 10.96 -7.98
C GLU A 198 4.18 11.42 -7.29
N ILE A 199 5.33 11.32 -7.96
CA ILE A 199 6.58 11.92 -7.46
C ILE A 199 6.47 13.44 -7.31
N GLN A 200 5.70 14.13 -8.16
CA GLN A 200 5.44 15.57 -8.02
C GLN A 200 4.51 15.86 -6.84
N ASN A 201 3.42 15.10 -6.66
CA ASN A 201 2.51 15.20 -5.53
C ASN A 201 3.25 15.01 -4.19
N LEU A 202 4.03 13.93 -4.08
CA LEU A 202 4.82 13.61 -2.88
C LEU A 202 5.89 14.66 -2.57
N ARG A 203 6.48 15.28 -3.60
CA ARG A 203 7.41 16.41 -3.41
C ARG A 203 6.70 17.65 -2.93
N GLN A 204 5.55 18.00 -3.50
CA GLN A 204 4.76 19.14 -3.04
C GLN A 204 4.31 18.95 -1.59
N ALA A 205 3.77 17.78 -1.24
CA ALA A 205 3.38 17.47 0.13
C ALA A 205 4.55 17.53 1.13
N ALA A 206 5.75 17.11 0.71
CA ALA A 206 6.96 17.23 1.52
C ALA A 206 7.47 18.69 1.65
N GLU A 207 7.30 19.51 0.62
CA GLU A 207 7.61 20.95 0.63
C GLU A 207 6.61 21.71 1.52
N ASP A 208 5.31 21.49 1.34
CA ASP A 208 4.24 22.06 2.17
C ASP A 208 4.47 21.72 3.65
N SER A 209 4.68 20.43 3.97
CA SER A 209 4.99 19.97 5.34
C SER A 209 6.29 20.56 5.90
N ALA A 210 7.30 20.84 5.06
CA ALA A 210 8.51 21.53 5.50
C ALA A 210 8.22 23.01 5.81
N THR A 211 7.41 23.69 5.00
CA THR A 211 7.02 25.08 5.27
C THR A 211 6.15 25.23 6.52
N ASP A 212 5.25 24.28 6.79
CA ASP A 212 4.49 24.21 8.04
C ASP A 212 5.42 24.05 9.25
N HIS A 213 6.39 23.14 9.17
CA HIS A 213 7.40 22.97 10.22
C HIS A 213 8.30 24.20 10.40
N GLU A 214 8.69 24.90 9.34
CA GLU A 214 9.42 26.17 9.43
C GLU A 214 8.56 27.26 10.11
N SER A 215 7.26 27.31 9.82
CA SER A 215 6.29 28.20 10.47
C SER A 215 6.13 27.90 11.97
N ASP A 216 5.95 26.63 12.34
CA ASP A 216 5.90 26.18 13.74
C ASP A 216 7.19 26.55 14.49
N ILE A 217 8.35 26.30 13.87
CA ILE A 217 9.66 26.66 14.44
C ILE A 217 9.77 28.17 14.64
N ALA A 218 9.31 28.99 13.69
CA ALA A 218 9.30 30.44 13.82
C ALA A 218 8.37 30.93 14.95
N SER A 219 7.17 30.34 15.08
CA SER A 219 6.24 30.65 16.17
C SER A 219 6.81 30.29 17.55
N LEU A 220 7.40 29.10 17.68
CA LEU A 220 8.08 28.67 18.91
C LEU A 220 9.30 29.54 19.25
N GLN A 221 10.05 30.00 18.24
CA GLN A 221 11.13 30.97 18.44
C GLN A 221 10.60 32.31 18.96
N GLU A 222 9.47 32.80 18.44
CA GLU A 222 8.82 34.03 18.93
C GLU A 222 8.37 33.87 20.39
N ASP A 223 7.69 32.77 20.73
CA ASP A 223 7.24 32.50 22.10
C ASP A 223 8.40 32.34 23.09
N ILE A 224 9.49 31.69 22.69
CA ILE A 224 10.71 31.62 23.53
C ILE A 224 11.30 33.02 23.75
N CYS A 225 11.29 33.90 22.75
CA CYS A 225 11.74 35.28 22.92
C CYS A 225 10.79 36.09 23.82
N ARG A 226 9.48 35.90 23.66
CA ARG A 226 8.43 36.50 24.51
C ARG A 226 8.63 36.14 25.98
N MET A 227 8.76 34.83 26.27
CA MET A 227 8.98 34.32 27.63
C MET A 227 10.32 34.76 28.24
N ARG A 228 11.38 34.95 27.43
CA ARG A 228 12.65 35.52 27.90
C ARG A 228 12.49 36.97 28.33
N ASN A 229 11.80 37.79 27.54
CA ASN A 229 11.53 39.19 27.89
C ASN A 229 10.69 39.29 29.17
N GLU A 230 9.64 38.47 29.30
CA GLU A 230 8.82 38.40 30.52
C GLU A 230 9.63 37.97 31.75
N LEU A 231 10.58 37.04 31.59
CA LEU A 231 11.50 36.66 32.65
C LEU A 231 12.41 37.83 33.05
N GLU A 232 13.04 38.51 32.08
CA GLU A 232 13.89 39.69 32.31
C GLU A 232 13.13 40.82 33.03
N ASP A 233 11.88 41.07 32.66
CA ASP A 233 11.02 42.05 33.36
C ASP A 233 10.71 41.62 34.81
N MET A 234 10.46 40.33 35.04
CA MET A 234 10.30 39.79 36.40
C MET A 234 11.59 39.86 37.22
N GLU A 235 12.76 39.69 36.59
CA GLU A 235 14.06 39.88 37.25
C GLU A 235 14.29 41.33 37.63
N ARG A 236 13.92 42.28 36.76
CA ARG A 236 13.95 43.72 37.04
C ARG A 236 13.04 44.08 38.22
N ILE A 237 11.78 43.65 38.19
CA ILE A 237 10.80 43.90 39.26
C ILE A 237 11.25 43.27 40.59
N ARG A 238 11.83 42.06 40.56
CA ARG A 238 12.46 41.44 41.74
C ARG A 238 13.60 42.30 42.30
N GLY A 239 14.47 42.82 41.43
CA GLY A 239 15.54 43.73 41.82
C GLY A 239 15.04 45.03 42.45
N GLU A 240 13.93 45.59 41.94
CA GLU A 240 13.26 46.75 42.51
C GLU A 240 12.74 46.47 43.93
N TYR A 241 12.11 45.31 44.16
CA TYR A 241 11.70 44.90 45.51
C TYR A 241 12.88 44.57 46.44
N GLU A 242 13.99 44.02 45.94
CA GLU A 242 15.21 43.82 46.74
C GLU A 242 15.82 45.16 47.17
N MET A 243 15.82 46.17 46.29
CA MET A 243 16.22 47.54 46.62
C MET A 243 15.28 48.19 47.63
N GLU A 244 13.96 48.01 47.50
CA GLU A 244 12.98 48.51 48.48
C GLU A 244 13.17 47.84 49.85
N ILE A 245 13.32 46.51 49.90
CA ILE A 245 13.57 45.75 51.13
C ILE A 245 14.87 46.20 51.81
N THR A 246 15.95 46.40 51.06
CA THR A 246 17.22 46.88 51.64
C THR A 246 17.11 48.32 52.14
N THR A 247 16.38 49.19 51.42
CA THR A 247 16.09 50.57 51.85
C THR A 247 15.26 50.59 53.12
N LEU A 248 14.16 49.83 53.19
CA LEU A 248 13.31 49.72 54.37
C LEU A 248 14.06 49.12 55.57
N ARG A 249 14.96 48.16 55.36
CA ARG A 249 15.84 47.63 56.42
C ARG A 249 16.77 48.72 56.96
N ALA A 250 17.43 49.48 56.08
CA ALA A 250 18.28 50.60 56.48
C ALA A 250 17.47 51.70 57.20
N GLU A 251 16.27 52.03 56.74
CA GLU A 251 15.38 52.97 57.43
C GLU A 251 14.97 52.49 58.82
N MET A 252 14.60 51.21 58.96
CA MET A 252 14.28 50.63 60.26
C MET A 252 15.49 50.68 61.19
N GLU A 253 16.67 50.29 60.69
CA GLU A 253 17.90 50.27 61.48
C GLU A 253 18.30 51.69 61.93
N MET A 254 18.19 52.68 61.05
CA MET A 254 18.37 54.10 61.40
C MET A 254 17.35 54.57 62.45
N LYS A 255 16.05 54.27 62.28
CA LYS A 255 14.99 54.60 63.26
C LYS A 255 15.18 53.93 64.62
N THR A 256 15.82 52.76 64.68
CA THR A 256 16.24 52.12 65.95
C THR A 256 17.58 52.62 66.48
N SER A 257 18.43 53.20 65.63
CA SER A 257 19.76 53.73 66.00
C SER A 257 19.72 55.20 66.42
N ASP A 258 18.67 55.94 66.08
CA ASP A 258 18.48 57.33 66.48
C ASP A 258 18.44 57.46 68.02
N PRO A 259 19.34 58.24 68.65
CA PRO A 259 19.34 58.42 70.10
C PRO A 259 18.08 59.14 70.62
N SER A 260 17.31 59.78 69.75
CA SER A 260 15.96 60.28 70.05
C SER A 260 14.98 59.16 70.48
N ASN A 261 15.24 57.91 70.09
CA ASN A 261 14.47 56.75 70.57
C ASN A 261 14.95 56.25 71.95
N SER A 262 16.15 56.63 72.39
CA SER A 262 16.57 56.42 73.79
C SER A 262 15.92 57.40 74.78
N LEU A 263 15.46 58.57 74.31
CA LEU A 263 14.59 59.45 75.10
C LEU A 263 13.25 58.76 75.39
N SER A 264 12.61 58.15 74.38
CA SER A 264 11.39 57.34 74.57
C SER A 264 11.57 56.21 75.60
N LEU A 265 12.75 55.57 75.63
CA LEU A 265 13.09 54.56 76.64
C LEU A 265 13.34 55.15 78.05
N SER A 266 13.91 56.36 78.14
CA SER A 266 14.04 57.12 79.40
C SER A 266 12.66 57.55 79.91
N ASP A 267 11.85 58.16 79.06
CA ASP A 267 10.49 58.63 79.37
C ASP A 267 9.59 57.46 79.83
N PHE A 268 9.73 56.28 79.20
CA PHE A 268 9.03 55.07 79.64
C PHE A 268 9.54 54.56 80.99
N SER A 269 10.85 54.62 81.25
CA SER A 269 11.44 54.26 82.55
C SER A 269 11.02 55.24 83.65
N GLU A 270 11.02 56.55 83.38
CA GLU A 270 10.58 57.60 84.29
C GLU A 270 9.08 57.48 84.60
N MET A 271 8.24 57.27 83.59
CA MET A 271 6.80 57.06 83.79
C MET A 271 6.50 55.72 84.50
N GLN A 272 7.34 54.70 84.31
CA GLN A 272 7.28 53.45 85.08
C GLN A 272 7.69 53.64 86.56
N GLU A 273 8.68 54.50 86.85
CA GLU A 273 9.01 54.92 88.21
C GLU A 273 7.92 55.78 88.85
N GLU A 274 7.33 56.74 88.12
CA GLU A 274 6.19 57.54 88.60
C GLU A 274 4.98 56.66 88.94
N LEU A 275 4.64 55.68 88.09
CA LEU A 275 3.59 54.69 88.38
C LEU A 275 3.90 53.87 89.63
N GLN A 276 5.17 53.55 89.87
CA GLN A 276 5.57 52.82 91.07
C GLN A 276 5.47 53.70 92.32
N GLN A 277 5.95 54.95 92.26
CA GLN A 277 5.80 55.94 93.33
C GLN A 277 4.32 56.21 93.66
N LEU A 278 3.45 56.29 92.65
CA LEU A 278 2.01 56.47 92.84
C LEU A 278 1.35 55.26 93.51
N ARG A 279 1.75 54.03 93.15
CA ARG A 279 1.31 52.79 93.83
C ARG A 279 1.77 52.74 95.28
N ASP A 280 3.01 53.11 95.57
CA ASP A 280 3.53 53.13 96.93
C ASP A 280 2.83 54.22 97.76
N ARG A 281 2.58 55.39 97.20
CA ARG A 281 1.79 56.46 97.83
C ARG A 281 0.33 56.07 98.07
N TYR A 282 -0.30 55.34 97.14
CA TYR A 282 -1.62 54.76 97.34
C TYR A 282 -1.63 53.73 98.48
N ARG A 283 -0.58 52.90 98.58
CA ARG A 283 -0.42 51.93 99.68
C ARG A 283 -0.33 52.64 101.04
N PHE A 284 0.55 53.63 101.17
CA PHE A 284 0.67 54.45 102.39
C PHE A 284 -0.64 55.16 102.76
N LEU A 285 -1.35 55.75 101.79
CA LEU A 285 -2.63 56.41 102.05
C LEU A 285 -3.71 55.41 102.48
N ASN A 286 -3.69 54.19 101.96
CA ASN A 286 -4.59 53.12 102.36
C ASN A 286 -4.25 52.57 103.76
N GLU A 287 -2.97 52.51 104.13
CA GLU A 287 -2.51 52.20 105.50
C GLU A 287 -2.93 53.28 106.50
N GLU A 288 -2.79 54.57 106.16
CA GLU A 288 -3.31 55.68 106.99
C GLU A 288 -4.83 55.63 107.10
N TYR A 289 -5.56 55.32 106.01
CA TYR A 289 -7.00 55.14 106.02
C TYR A 289 -7.43 53.99 106.94
N GLN A 290 -6.73 52.85 106.88
CA GLN A 290 -6.98 51.71 107.78
C GLN A 290 -6.71 52.07 109.24
N ALA A 291 -5.60 52.76 109.54
CA ALA A 291 -5.31 53.23 110.90
C ALA A 291 -6.36 54.24 111.40
N LEU A 292 -6.86 55.13 110.55
CA LEU A 292 -7.99 56.00 110.86
C LEU A 292 -9.29 55.23 111.08
N GLN A 293 -9.56 54.19 110.28
CA GLN A 293 -10.74 53.34 110.39
C GLN A 293 -10.71 52.52 111.69
N GLU A 294 -9.56 51.96 112.06
CA GLU A 294 -9.34 51.28 113.34
C GLU A 294 -9.52 52.24 114.51
N SER A 295 -8.88 53.42 114.47
CA SER A 295 -9.05 54.47 115.48
C SER A 295 -10.51 54.93 115.61
N ASN A 296 -11.21 55.13 114.48
CA ASN A 296 -12.62 55.49 114.46
C ASN A 296 -13.50 54.37 115.02
N SER A 297 -13.22 53.10 114.69
CA SER A 297 -13.92 51.94 115.25
C SER A 297 -13.68 51.79 116.76
N SER A 298 -12.49 52.12 117.25
CA SER A 298 -12.15 52.16 118.68
C SER A 298 -12.86 53.30 119.41
N LEU A 299 -12.91 54.49 118.82
CA LEU A 299 -13.67 55.63 119.36
C LEU A 299 -15.18 55.38 119.30
N THR A 300 -15.68 54.73 118.25
CA THR A 300 -17.08 54.30 118.14
C THR A 300 -17.38 53.20 119.15
N GLY A 301 -16.44 52.30 119.43
CA GLY A 301 -16.51 51.30 120.50
C GLY A 301 -16.55 51.95 121.88
N GLN A 302 -15.68 52.92 122.16
CA GLN A 302 -15.68 53.71 123.40
C GLN A 302 -16.94 54.57 123.54
N LEU A 303 -17.47 55.12 122.44
CA LEU A 303 -18.76 55.81 122.42
C LEU A 303 -19.90 54.83 122.68
N ALA A 304 -19.90 53.65 122.07
CA ALA A 304 -20.88 52.60 122.33
C ALA A 304 -20.77 52.05 123.77
N GLU A 305 -19.59 51.99 124.36
CA GLU A 305 -19.39 51.68 125.78
C GLU A 305 -19.95 52.82 126.65
N LEU A 306 -19.61 54.07 126.39
CA LEU A 306 -20.15 55.24 127.11
C LEU A 306 -21.66 55.40 126.91
N GLU A 307 -22.21 54.99 125.77
CA GLU A 307 -23.63 54.95 125.47
C GLU A 307 -24.29 53.73 126.09
N SER A 308 -23.63 52.58 126.19
CA SER A 308 -24.09 51.41 126.96
C SER A 308 -24.05 51.68 128.46
N GLU A 309 -23.11 52.48 128.94
CA GLU A 309 -22.96 52.94 130.32
C GLU A 309 -23.96 54.07 130.61
N ARG A 310 -24.19 54.99 129.66
CA ARG A 310 -25.25 56.00 129.72
C ARG A 310 -26.62 55.34 129.66
N THR A 311 -26.83 54.35 128.81
CA THR A 311 -28.09 53.60 128.70
C THR A 311 -28.25 52.62 129.84
N ARG A 312 -27.19 52.02 130.40
CA ARG A 312 -27.24 51.28 131.68
C ARG A 312 -27.64 52.19 132.81
N ARG A 313 -27.04 53.38 132.94
CA ARG A 313 -27.52 54.40 133.89
C ARG A 313 -28.87 55.00 133.51
N ALA A 314 -29.30 54.89 132.25
CA ALA A 314 -30.62 55.33 131.80
C ALA A 314 -31.67 54.23 131.86
N THR A 315 -31.29 52.94 132.04
CA THR A 315 -32.12 51.75 132.29
C THR A 315 -32.04 51.30 133.73
N GLU A 316 -31.08 51.78 134.52
CA GLU A 316 -31.22 51.98 135.96
C GLU A 316 -32.27 53.07 136.17
N ARG A 317 -32.05 54.27 135.62
CA ARG A 317 -33.08 55.33 135.62
C ARG A 317 -34.34 55.01 134.85
N TRP A 318 -34.36 54.01 133.96
CA TRP A 318 -35.57 53.53 133.28
C TRP A 318 -36.07 52.21 133.84
N LEU A 319 -35.39 51.48 134.72
CA LEU A 319 -36.06 50.51 135.61
C LEU A 319 -36.75 51.30 136.73
N GLU A 320 -36.10 52.33 137.26
CA GLU A 320 -36.73 53.39 138.06
C GLU A 320 -37.88 54.05 137.27
N SER A 321 -37.63 54.49 136.03
CA SER A 321 -38.67 55.13 135.21
C SER A 321 -39.64 54.18 134.51
N GLN A 322 -39.48 52.86 134.51
CA GLN A 322 -40.41 51.83 133.97
C GLN A 322 -41.24 51.23 135.10
N THR A 323 -40.70 51.24 136.33
CA THR A 323 -41.54 51.25 137.54
C THR A 323 -42.50 52.46 137.52
N LEU A 324 -42.10 53.59 136.90
CA LEU A 324 -42.96 54.77 136.64
C LEU A 324 -43.55 54.86 135.21
N ARG A 325 -43.18 53.97 134.30
CA ARG A 325 -43.51 54.04 132.85
C ARG A 325 -43.45 52.68 132.17
N SER A 326 -44.05 51.69 132.83
CA SER A 326 -44.95 50.71 132.20
C SER A 326 -46.19 51.44 131.64
N MET A 327 -45.94 52.56 130.98
CA MET A 327 -46.86 53.54 130.40
C MET A 327 -46.23 54.02 129.09
N MET A 328 -46.19 53.07 128.15
CA MET A 328 -46.25 53.25 126.69
C MET A 328 -44.92 53.51 125.92
N SER A 329 -44.67 52.61 124.97
CA SER A 329 -43.72 52.68 123.84
C SER A 329 -44.37 53.45 122.66
N ALA A 330 -43.64 54.14 121.76
CA ALA A 330 -42.84 53.66 120.61
C ALA A 330 -43.66 52.84 119.55
N GLU A 331 -43.46 52.88 118.22
CA GLU A 331 -42.83 53.79 117.23
C GLU A 331 -43.07 53.21 115.79
N SER A 332 -42.47 53.80 114.73
CA SER A 332 -42.13 53.17 113.41
C SER A 332 -43.09 53.20 112.18
N GLN A 333 -42.47 53.26 110.99
CA GLN A 333 -42.96 53.02 109.61
C GLN A 333 -41.79 52.51 108.71
N THR A 334 -42.07 51.83 107.59
CA THR A 334 -41.11 51.25 106.59
C THR A 334 -41.78 51.16 105.19
N SER A 335 -41.26 51.75 104.08
CA SER A 335 -40.37 51.18 103.01
C SER A 335 -40.95 50.03 102.13
N GLU A 336 -40.64 49.76 100.85
CA GLU A 336 -39.99 50.47 99.70
C GLU A 336 -39.99 49.58 98.40
N ALA A 337 -40.06 50.19 97.19
CA ALA A 337 -39.66 49.79 95.80
C ALA A 337 -40.06 48.42 95.12
N ASP A 338 -39.60 48.15 93.88
CA ASP A 338 -40.09 48.59 92.53
C ASP A 338 -39.34 47.81 91.38
N PHE A 339 -39.91 47.60 90.18
CA PHE A 339 -39.23 47.01 88.98
C PHE A 339 -40.03 47.21 87.66
N LEU A 340 -39.38 47.34 86.48
CA LEU A 340 -39.99 47.62 85.16
C LEU A 340 -39.59 46.66 84.00
N GLU A 341 -40.31 46.76 82.87
CA GLU A 341 -40.49 45.76 81.78
C GLU A 341 -39.99 46.24 80.38
N PRO A 342 -39.73 45.37 79.37
CA PRO A 342 -39.11 45.74 78.06
C PRO A 342 -40.08 46.03 76.88
N ASP A 343 -39.52 46.60 75.80
CA ASP A 343 -40.21 47.36 74.73
C ASP A 343 -40.70 46.54 73.49
N PRO A 344 -41.81 46.94 72.79
CA PRO A 344 -42.47 46.10 71.78
C PRO A 344 -41.90 46.07 70.36
N GLU A 345 -41.20 47.12 69.88
CA GLU A 345 -40.87 47.24 68.43
C GLU A 345 -39.93 46.13 67.93
N MET A 346 -39.06 45.65 68.82
CA MET A 346 -38.10 44.58 68.56
C MET A 346 -38.75 43.23 68.17
N HIS A 347 -40.01 43.00 68.57
CA HIS A 347 -40.74 41.77 68.23
C HIS A 347 -41.22 41.75 66.77
N LEU A 348 -41.63 42.90 66.23
CA LEU A 348 -42.14 42.98 64.85
C LEU A 348 -41.04 42.74 63.81
N LEU A 349 -39.84 43.29 64.04
CA LEU A 349 -38.70 43.14 63.14
C LEU A 349 -38.21 41.68 63.07
N ARG A 350 -38.21 40.97 64.22
CA ARG A 350 -37.88 39.53 64.28
C ARG A 350 -38.85 38.67 63.47
N GLN A 351 -40.14 39.02 63.48
CA GLN A 351 -41.16 38.26 62.73
C GLN A 351 -41.02 38.44 61.21
N GLN A 352 -40.60 39.63 60.74
CA GLN A 352 -40.35 39.87 59.32
C GLN A 352 -39.09 39.14 58.82
N LEU A 353 -38.03 39.08 59.63
CA LEU A 353 -36.82 38.30 59.32
C LEU A 353 -37.13 36.81 59.13
N LEU A 354 -37.90 36.22 60.05
CA LEU A 354 -38.27 34.80 59.99
C LEU A 354 -39.03 34.45 58.68
N GLY A 355 -39.99 35.29 58.29
CA GLY A 355 -40.74 35.10 57.04
C GLY A 355 -39.91 35.25 55.76
N ALA A 356 -38.83 36.04 55.79
CA ALA A 356 -37.87 36.13 54.68
C ALA A 356 -36.94 34.91 54.62
N GLU A 357 -36.53 34.38 55.76
CA GLU A 357 -35.72 33.16 55.86
C GLU A 357 -36.47 31.93 55.35
N GLU A 358 -37.76 31.78 55.66
CA GLU A 358 -38.61 30.71 55.13
C GLU A 358 -38.71 30.74 53.60
N GLN A 359 -38.97 31.91 53.01
CA GLN A 359 -39.04 32.08 51.54
C GLN A 359 -37.71 31.75 50.85
N MET A 360 -36.58 32.08 51.49
CA MET A 360 -35.25 31.74 50.98
C MET A 360 -35.03 30.22 50.95
N HIS A 361 -35.42 29.51 52.01
CA HIS A 361 -35.32 28.05 52.10
C HIS A 361 -36.23 27.36 51.08
N ASP A 362 -37.45 27.83 50.89
CA ASP A 362 -38.38 27.33 49.87
C ASP A 362 -37.82 27.48 48.45
N MET A 363 -37.21 28.62 48.13
CA MET A 363 -36.57 28.83 46.83
C MET A 363 -35.34 27.94 46.65
N GLN A 364 -34.52 27.79 47.70
CA GLN A 364 -33.36 26.87 47.68
C GLN A 364 -33.81 25.41 47.47
N SER A 365 -34.93 25.00 48.09
CA SER A 365 -35.54 23.68 47.94
C SER A 365 -36.02 23.45 46.49
N LYS A 366 -36.68 24.44 45.88
CA LYS A 366 -37.11 24.39 44.47
C LYS A 366 -35.91 24.28 43.51
N CYS A 367 -34.86 25.07 43.71
CA CYS A 367 -33.64 24.98 42.90
C CYS A 367 -32.98 23.59 43.02
N LYS A 368 -32.93 22.99 44.22
CA LYS A 368 -32.40 21.62 44.40
C LYS A 368 -33.19 20.59 43.61
N LYS A 369 -34.53 20.65 43.64
CA LYS A 369 -35.41 19.73 42.88
C LYS A 369 -35.18 19.84 41.37
N LEU A 370 -35.19 21.06 40.82
CA LEU A 370 -34.93 21.29 39.40
C LEU A 370 -33.53 20.82 38.96
N CYS A 371 -32.52 20.90 39.82
CA CYS A 371 -31.20 20.32 39.55
C CYS A 371 -31.22 18.79 39.50
N CYS A 372 -31.98 18.12 40.37
CA CYS A 372 -32.16 16.66 40.34
C CYS A 372 -32.92 16.22 39.07
N GLU A 373 -34.05 16.86 38.76
CA GLU A 373 -34.86 16.58 37.57
C GLU A 373 -34.03 16.77 36.27
N LEU A 374 -33.19 17.81 36.21
CA LEU A 374 -32.29 18.03 35.06
C LEU A 374 -31.16 16.99 34.98
N GLN A 375 -30.68 16.47 36.11
CA GLN A 375 -29.68 15.39 36.15
C GLN A 375 -30.30 14.04 35.72
N GLU A 376 -31.54 13.76 36.13
CA GLU A 376 -32.32 12.60 35.69
C GLU A 376 -32.61 12.67 34.18
N LEU A 377 -33.04 13.84 33.66
CA LEU A 377 -33.25 14.05 32.23
C LEU A 377 -31.96 13.89 31.42
N GLN A 378 -30.81 14.38 31.92
CA GLN A 378 -29.51 14.13 31.30
C GLN A 378 -29.11 12.66 31.30
N HIS A 379 -29.49 11.89 32.32
CA HIS A 379 -29.27 10.44 32.34
C HIS A 379 -30.14 9.75 31.29
N HIS A 380 -31.43 10.09 31.22
CA HIS A 380 -32.35 9.58 30.20
C HIS A 380 -31.91 9.89 28.77
N HIS A 381 -31.40 11.11 28.49
CA HIS A 381 -30.85 11.48 27.19
C HIS A 381 -29.66 10.59 26.80
N ARG A 382 -28.74 10.30 27.74
CA ARG A 382 -27.58 9.42 27.49
C ARG A 382 -27.99 7.98 27.22
N THR A 383 -28.92 7.43 28.00
CA THR A 383 -29.42 6.07 27.78
C THR A 383 -30.17 5.95 26.46
N SER A 384 -30.96 6.97 26.10
CA SER A 384 -31.65 7.06 24.81
C SER A 384 -30.66 7.07 23.64
N GLU A 385 -29.60 7.90 23.68
CA GLU A 385 -28.56 7.88 22.64
C GLU A 385 -27.83 6.52 22.56
N GLU A 386 -27.61 5.83 23.68
CA GLU A 386 -26.98 4.51 23.71
C GLU A 386 -27.87 3.44 23.04
N GLU A 387 -29.18 3.50 23.28
CA GLU A 387 -30.17 2.67 22.59
C GLU A 387 -30.29 3.03 21.10
N GLN A 388 -30.29 4.31 20.73
CA GLN A 388 -30.26 4.74 19.33
C GLN A 388 -29.00 4.21 18.61
N ARG A 389 -27.82 4.38 19.22
CA ARG A 389 -26.54 3.83 18.72
C ARG A 389 -26.54 2.31 18.66
N ARG A 390 -27.39 1.62 19.43
CA ARG A 390 -27.62 0.16 19.35
C ARG A 390 -28.56 -0.19 18.20
N LEU A 391 -29.72 0.44 18.10
CA LEU A 391 -30.68 0.23 17.01
C LEU A 391 -30.06 0.50 15.64
N GLN A 392 -29.23 1.54 15.51
CA GLN A 392 -28.49 1.82 14.27
C GLN A 392 -27.54 0.68 13.87
N ARG A 393 -26.88 0.03 14.83
CA ARG A 393 -26.02 -1.14 14.59
C ARG A 393 -26.84 -2.36 14.19
N GLU A 394 -27.94 -2.63 14.90
CA GLU A 394 -28.86 -3.75 14.59
C GLU A 394 -29.50 -3.57 13.20
N LEU A 395 -29.93 -2.35 12.85
CA LEU A 395 -30.44 -1.99 11.52
C LEU A 395 -29.39 -2.22 10.42
N LYS A 396 -28.15 -1.74 10.61
CA LYS A 396 -27.06 -1.95 9.65
C LYS A 396 -26.71 -3.44 9.48
N CYS A 397 -26.76 -4.23 10.55
CA CYS A 397 -26.58 -5.68 10.47
C CYS A 397 -27.72 -6.34 9.68
N ALA A 398 -28.98 -5.98 9.95
CA ALA A 398 -30.14 -6.47 9.21
C ALA A 398 -30.11 -6.07 7.72
N GLN A 399 -29.65 -4.86 7.37
CA GLN A 399 -29.42 -4.44 5.99
C GLN A 399 -28.38 -5.33 5.29
N ASN A 400 -27.24 -5.59 5.95
CA ASN A 400 -26.19 -6.48 5.44
C ASN A 400 -26.62 -7.95 5.36
N GLU A 401 -27.55 -8.39 6.20
CA GLU A 401 -28.21 -9.70 6.07
C GLU A 401 -29.14 -9.70 4.86
N VAL A 402 -30.06 -8.75 4.73
CA VAL A 402 -30.96 -8.64 3.55
C VAL A 402 -30.17 -8.61 2.23
N LEU A 403 -29.05 -7.87 2.15
CA LEU A 403 -28.17 -7.85 0.98
C LEU A 403 -27.53 -9.22 0.69
N ARG A 404 -27.11 -9.96 1.73
CA ARG A 404 -26.58 -11.34 1.57
C ARG A 404 -27.68 -12.34 1.21
N PHE A 405 -28.90 -12.16 1.69
CA PHE A 405 -30.03 -13.02 1.34
C PHE A 405 -30.67 -12.65 -0.01
N GLN A 406 -30.34 -11.50 -0.60
CA GLN A 406 -30.69 -11.17 -1.99
C GLN A 406 -29.85 -11.95 -3.02
N THR A 407 -28.67 -12.45 -2.64
CA THR A 407 -27.83 -13.29 -3.51
C THR A 407 -28.07 -14.81 -3.32
N SER A 408 -28.92 -15.20 -2.37
CA SER A 408 -29.37 -16.59 -2.14
C SER A 408 -30.84 -16.77 -2.53
N HIS A 409 -31.23 -17.93 -3.09
CA HIS A 409 -32.59 -18.19 -3.58
C HIS A 409 -33.66 -18.54 -2.51
N ASP A 410 -33.48 -18.16 -1.24
CA ASP A 410 -34.43 -18.46 -0.15
C ASP A 410 -35.44 -17.31 0.08
N VAL A 411 -36.57 -17.37 -0.65
CA VAL A 411 -37.61 -16.32 -0.67
C VAL A 411 -38.24 -16.06 0.70
N THR A 412 -38.56 -17.10 1.48
CA THR A 412 -39.27 -16.96 2.76
C THR A 412 -38.41 -16.29 3.84
N GLN A 413 -37.11 -16.61 3.90
CA GLN A 413 -36.18 -15.92 4.80
C GLN A 413 -35.99 -14.44 4.38
N ASN A 414 -36.00 -14.15 3.08
CA ASN A 414 -35.94 -12.79 2.56
C ASN A 414 -37.17 -11.95 3.02
N GLU A 415 -38.37 -12.52 3.01
CA GLU A 415 -39.59 -11.86 3.49
C GLU A 415 -39.57 -11.60 5.00
N GLU A 416 -39.19 -12.59 5.82
CA GLU A 416 -39.05 -12.41 7.27
C GLU A 416 -38.03 -11.32 7.62
N LEU A 417 -36.88 -11.30 6.92
CA LEU A 417 -35.84 -10.29 7.15
C LEU A 417 -36.29 -8.88 6.72
N ARG A 418 -37.06 -8.75 5.63
CA ARG A 418 -37.70 -7.47 5.28
C ARG A 418 -38.68 -7.01 6.36
N THR A 419 -39.50 -7.92 6.90
CA THR A 419 -40.42 -7.57 8.00
C THR A 419 -39.66 -7.13 9.26
N ARG A 420 -38.57 -7.82 9.62
CA ARG A 420 -37.69 -7.42 10.74
C ARG A 420 -37.00 -6.08 10.49
N LEU A 421 -36.54 -5.82 9.26
CA LEU A 421 -35.95 -4.55 8.86
C LEU A 421 -36.96 -3.39 9.02
N CYS A 422 -38.19 -3.54 8.54
CA CYS A 422 -39.24 -2.54 8.70
C CYS A 422 -39.56 -2.28 10.18
N ALA A 423 -39.61 -3.32 11.02
CA ALA A 423 -39.85 -3.19 12.45
C ALA A 423 -38.67 -2.51 13.20
N LEU A 424 -37.42 -2.75 12.77
CA LEU A 424 -36.24 -2.05 13.30
C LEU A 424 -36.21 -0.58 12.86
N GLN A 425 -36.56 -0.29 11.61
CA GLN A 425 -36.67 1.08 11.10
C GLN A 425 -37.70 1.88 11.90
N GLN A 426 -38.91 1.34 12.10
CA GLN A 426 -39.96 1.99 12.89
C GLN A 426 -39.53 2.28 14.34
N LYS A 427 -38.75 1.39 14.96
CA LYS A 427 -38.18 1.62 16.30
C LYS A 427 -37.10 2.69 16.31
N TYR A 428 -36.27 2.73 15.28
CA TYR A 428 -35.25 3.77 15.11
C TYR A 428 -35.90 5.14 14.93
N ASP A 429 -36.92 5.23 14.07
CA ASP A 429 -37.66 6.47 13.81
C ASP A 429 -38.38 6.97 15.07
N ALA A 430 -39.06 6.08 15.82
CA ALA A 430 -39.69 6.44 17.09
C ALA A 430 -38.68 6.91 18.16
N SER A 431 -37.53 6.23 18.27
CA SER A 431 -36.44 6.64 19.17
C SER A 431 -35.85 8.01 18.79
N GLN A 432 -35.77 8.31 17.49
CA GLN A 432 -35.34 9.63 17.00
C GLN A 432 -36.33 10.74 17.37
N ASP A 433 -37.64 10.47 17.32
CA ASP A 433 -38.69 11.41 17.74
C ASP A 433 -38.69 11.63 19.26
N GLU A 434 -38.55 10.57 20.06
CA GLU A 434 -38.39 10.67 21.52
C GLU A 434 -37.16 11.52 21.89
N GLN A 435 -36.05 11.34 21.19
CA GLN A 435 -34.83 12.15 21.37
C GLN A 435 -35.06 13.63 21.05
N ASN A 436 -35.85 13.94 20.01
CA ASN A 436 -36.20 15.30 19.64
C ASN A 436 -37.09 15.97 20.71
N GLU A 437 -38.01 15.23 21.35
CA GLU A 437 -38.83 15.75 22.46
C GLU A 437 -38.01 15.93 23.75
N LEU A 438 -37.13 14.99 24.10
CA LEU A 438 -36.22 15.13 25.25
C LEU A 438 -35.34 16.38 25.12
N LEU A 439 -34.84 16.67 23.91
CA LEU A 439 -34.05 17.87 23.64
C LEU A 439 -34.88 19.17 23.83
N LYS A 440 -36.15 19.19 23.41
CA LYS A 440 -37.05 20.34 23.66
C LYS A 440 -37.28 20.57 25.15
N VAL A 441 -37.57 19.51 25.91
CA VAL A 441 -37.77 19.59 27.37
C VAL A 441 -36.49 20.06 28.07
N GLN A 442 -35.32 19.56 27.66
CA GLN A 442 -34.02 20.00 28.18
C GLN A 442 -33.78 21.49 27.91
N LEU A 443 -34.08 21.98 26.71
CA LEU A 443 -33.95 23.40 26.36
C LEU A 443 -34.92 24.28 27.16
N GLN A 444 -36.15 23.83 27.40
CA GLN A 444 -37.14 24.53 28.22
C GLN A 444 -36.67 24.66 29.68
N LEU A 445 -36.28 23.55 30.33
CA LEU A 445 -35.74 23.56 31.70
C LEU A 445 -34.50 24.45 31.81
N GLN A 446 -33.64 24.46 30.79
CA GLN A 446 -32.47 25.34 30.74
C GLN A 446 -32.85 26.82 30.54
N ALA A 447 -34.01 27.14 29.95
CA ALA A 447 -34.55 28.49 29.86
C ALA A 447 -35.16 28.95 31.20
N GLU A 448 -35.94 28.09 31.85
CA GLU A 448 -36.53 28.35 33.18
C GLU A 448 -35.46 28.56 34.25
N LEU A 449 -34.39 27.74 34.26
CA LEU A 449 -33.22 27.96 35.13
C LEU A 449 -32.50 29.28 34.85
N ARG A 450 -32.43 29.73 33.59
CA ARG A 450 -31.88 31.06 33.26
C ARG A 450 -32.77 32.18 33.79
N GLN A 451 -34.09 32.07 33.68
CA GLN A 451 -35.02 33.07 34.23
C GLN A 451 -34.94 33.14 35.76
N LEU A 452 -34.86 32.00 36.46
CA LEU A 452 -34.63 31.94 37.91
C LEU A 452 -33.28 32.53 38.33
N LYS A 453 -32.25 32.40 37.48
CA LYS A 453 -30.94 33.01 37.71
C LYS A 453 -30.96 34.54 37.49
N ILE A 454 -31.73 35.02 36.50
CA ILE A 454 -31.91 36.46 36.23
C ILE A 454 -32.74 37.15 37.32
N THR A 455 -33.80 36.52 37.83
CA THR A 455 -34.58 37.09 38.95
C THR A 455 -33.78 37.12 40.25
N LYS A 456 -32.85 36.17 40.47
CA LYS A 456 -31.86 36.25 41.55
C LYS A 456 -30.85 37.41 41.33
N SER A 457 -30.49 37.69 40.07
CA SER A 457 -29.50 38.70 39.68
C SER A 457 -29.97 40.16 39.82
N GLN A 458 -31.25 40.42 40.13
CA GLN A 458 -31.72 41.78 40.43
C GLN A 458 -31.20 42.32 41.77
N VAL A 459 -30.59 41.48 42.60
CA VAL A 459 -29.84 41.89 43.80
C VAL A 459 -28.37 42.11 43.44
N VAL A 460 -28.07 43.30 42.90
CA VAL A 460 -26.73 43.92 42.73
C VAL A 460 -25.58 42.97 42.39
N GLU A 461 -25.27 42.83 41.09
CA GLU A 461 -24.09 42.11 40.61
C GLU A 461 -22.81 42.58 41.31
N SER A 462 -22.20 41.68 42.08
CA SER A 462 -20.92 41.97 42.74
C SER A 462 -19.75 41.80 41.76
N GLN A 463 -18.63 42.49 42.03
CA GLN A 463 -17.49 42.54 41.11
C GLN A 463 -16.85 41.14 40.87
N SER A 464 -17.01 40.21 41.83
CA SER A 464 -16.59 38.81 41.71
C SER A 464 -17.44 37.97 40.74
N GLU A 465 -18.72 38.29 40.54
CA GLU A 465 -19.58 37.57 39.59
C GLU A 465 -19.17 37.88 38.13
N LYS A 466 -18.74 39.11 37.86
CA LYS A 466 -18.19 39.52 36.56
C LYS A 466 -16.86 38.83 36.27
N GLU A 467 -16.02 38.69 37.29
CA GLU A 467 -14.76 37.96 37.17
C GLU A 467 -15.00 36.45 36.94
N LEU A 468 -15.94 35.84 37.64
CA LEU A 468 -16.35 34.45 37.44
C LEU A 468 -16.96 34.22 36.04
N LEU A 469 -17.78 35.14 35.53
CA LEU A 469 -18.30 35.08 34.15
C LEU A 469 -17.17 35.14 33.12
N CYS A 470 -16.19 36.04 33.31
CA CYS A 470 -15.03 36.15 32.41
C CYS A 470 -14.15 34.87 32.45
N ARG A 471 -13.92 34.29 33.64
CA ARG A 471 -13.23 33.00 33.80
C ARG A 471 -14.00 31.85 33.14
N LEU A 472 -15.33 31.79 33.31
CA LEU A 472 -16.20 30.79 32.67
C LEU A 472 -16.11 30.88 31.15
N GLN A 473 -16.19 32.10 30.60
CA GLN A 473 -16.12 32.35 29.15
C GLN A 473 -14.76 31.94 28.57
N LYS A 474 -13.64 32.23 29.27
CA LYS A 474 -12.31 31.73 28.89
C LYS A 474 -12.24 30.20 28.87
N LEU A 475 -12.77 29.55 29.92
CA LEU A 475 -12.80 28.08 30.01
C LEU A 475 -13.65 27.46 28.89
N GLN A 476 -14.75 28.12 28.51
CA GLN A 476 -15.65 27.70 27.45
C GLN A 476 -15.00 27.83 26.06
N LEU A 477 -14.22 28.90 25.82
CA LEU A 477 -13.39 29.05 24.62
C LEU A 477 -12.29 27.97 24.56
N GLN A 478 -11.60 27.72 25.67
CA GLN A 478 -10.58 26.67 25.75
C GLN A 478 -11.15 25.29 25.45
N TYR A 479 -12.34 24.97 25.98
CA TYR A 479 -13.04 23.73 25.67
C TYR A 479 -13.40 23.62 24.18
N GLN A 480 -13.86 24.71 23.55
CA GLN A 480 -14.13 24.73 22.10
C GLN A 480 -12.87 24.50 21.27
N ASN A 481 -11.75 25.15 21.61
CA ASN A 481 -10.47 24.93 20.93
C ASN A 481 -9.99 23.48 21.09
N ILE A 482 -10.01 22.93 22.31
CA ILE A 482 -9.63 21.53 22.58
C ILE A 482 -10.53 20.55 21.82
N THR A 483 -11.82 20.86 21.67
CA THR A 483 -12.76 20.04 20.88
C THR A 483 -12.42 20.11 19.39
N CYS A 484 -12.16 21.30 18.85
CA CYS A 484 -11.75 21.46 17.44
C CYS A 484 -10.43 20.76 17.13
N GLU A 485 -9.41 20.86 17.99
CA GLU A 485 -8.16 20.12 17.82
C GLU A 485 -8.36 18.61 17.92
N LYS A 486 -9.23 18.13 18.82
CA LYS A 486 -9.60 16.71 18.89
C LYS A 486 -10.25 16.23 17.58
N ASP A 487 -11.13 17.04 16.98
CA ASP A 487 -11.81 16.69 15.74
C ASP A 487 -10.82 16.63 14.56
N LYS A 488 -9.89 17.59 14.45
CA LYS A 488 -8.77 17.52 13.49
C LYS A 488 -7.89 16.27 13.70
N LEU A 489 -7.58 15.92 14.94
CA LEU A 489 -6.80 14.71 15.27
C LEU A 489 -7.56 13.42 14.92
N LEU A 490 -8.90 13.43 14.97
CA LEU A 490 -9.74 12.33 14.50
C LEU A 490 -9.71 12.20 12.97
N ASP A 491 -9.75 13.32 12.24
CA ASP A 491 -9.63 13.32 10.78
C ASP A 491 -8.24 12.80 10.33
N VAL A 492 -7.16 13.29 10.95
CA VAL A 492 -5.79 12.78 10.72
C VAL A 492 -5.68 11.29 11.11
N GLN A 493 -6.30 10.86 12.21
CA GLN A 493 -6.33 9.45 12.58
C GLN A 493 -7.06 8.60 11.53
N GLN A 494 -8.15 9.10 10.95
CA GLN A 494 -8.90 8.40 9.91
C GLN A 494 -8.08 8.32 8.60
N GLN A 495 -7.49 9.43 8.16
CA GLN A 495 -6.60 9.46 6.99
C GLN A 495 -5.41 8.50 7.13
N LEU A 496 -4.81 8.41 8.34
CA LEU A 496 -3.74 7.44 8.62
C LEU A 496 -4.22 5.98 8.53
N ARG A 497 -5.46 5.68 8.93
CA ARG A 497 -6.04 4.33 8.75
C ARG A 497 -6.29 4.00 7.29
N ASP A 498 -6.77 4.96 6.52
CA ASP A 498 -7.06 4.76 5.10
C ASP A 498 -5.75 4.58 4.31
N ASN A 499 -4.71 5.36 4.61
CA ASN A 499 -3.36 5.14 4.08
C ASN A 499 -2.78 3.77 4.47
N LEU A 500 -2.97 3.32 5.71
CA LEU A 500 -2.54 1.98 6.14
C LEU A 500 -3.28 0.87 5.39
N GLN A 501 -4.57 1.03 5.08
CA GLN A 501 -5.32 0.08 4.26
C GLN A 501 -4.81 0.05 2.81
N CYS A 502 -4.49 1.20 2.23
CA CYS A 502 -3.86 1.28 0.90
C CYS A 502 -2.52 0.54 0.85
N HIS A 503 -1.63 0.79 1.82
CA HIS A 503 -0.35 0.06 1.91
C HIS A 503 -0.53 -1.42 2.23
N GLU A 504 -1.53 -1.82 3.00
CA GLU A 504 -1.84 -3.24 3.21
C GLU A 504 -2.27 -3.91 1.89
N ALA A 505 -3.11 -3.26 1.09
CA ALA A 505 -3.51 -3.75 -0.23
C ALA A 505 -2.31 -3.83 -1.21
N GLU A 506 -1.44 -2.82 -1.22
CA GLU A 506 -0.20 -2.81 -1.99
C GLU A 506 0.74 -3.97 -1.60
N VAL A 507 0.90 -4.22 -0.29
CA VAL A 507 1.67 -5.36 0.23
C VAL A 507 1.04 -6.71 -0.17
N GLN A 508 -0.29 -6.82 -0.23
CA GLN A 508 -0.94 -8.05 -0.74
C GLN A 508 -0.71 -8.21 -2.26
N HIS A 509 -0.77 -7.13 -3.04
CA HIS A 509 -0.44 -7.16 -4.47
C HIS A 509 1.01 -7.61 -4.71
N LEU A 510 1.97 -7.01 -3.99
CA LEU A 510 3.39 -7.39 -4.09
C LEU A 510 3.64 -8.85 -3.69
N LYS A 511 2.91 -9.41 -2.73
CA LYS A 511 2.96 -10.86 -2.42
C LYS A 511 2.48 -11.72 -3.59
N GLY A 512 1.42 -11.30 -4.29
CA GLY A 512 0.93 -11.97 -5.50
C GLY A 512 1.97 -11.98 -6.62
N VAL A 513 2.65 -10.84 -6.84
CA VAL A 513 3.77 -10.73 -7.79
C VAL A 513 4.96 -11.60 -7.39
N VAL A 514 5.31 -11.67 -6.10
CA VAL A 514 6.37 -12.57 -5.61
C VAL A 514 6.01 -14.05 -5.82
N ALA A 515 4.74 -14.43 -5.68
CA ALA A 515 4.27 -15.79 -5.96
C ALA A 515 4.41 -16.15 -7.45
N SER A 516 4.00 -15.27 -8.38
CA SER A 516 4.17 -15.55 -9.82
C SER A 516 5.64 -15.62 -10.26
N PHE A 517 6.54 -14.88 -9.59
CA PHE A 517 8.00 -15.05 -9.76
C PHE A 517 8.54 -16.36 -9.17
N GLN A 518 7.89 -16.95 -8.17
CA GLN A 518 8.23 -18.28 -7.66
C GLN A 518 7.77 -19.37 -8.64
N ASP A 519 6.51 -19.35 -9.09
CA ASP A 519 5.96 -20.28 -10.09
C ASP A 519 6.79 -20.30 -11.38
N SER A 520 7.14 -19.12 -11.92
CA SER A 520 7.94 -19.01 -13.15
C SER A 520 9.39 -19.48 -12.93
N ARG A 521 9.96 -19.26 -11.74
CA ARG A 521 11.27 -19.81 -11.37
C ARG A 521 11.26 -21.33 -11.26
N GLU A 522 10.20 -21.91 -10.69
CA GLU A 522 10.03 -23.37 -10.60
C GLU A 522 9.94 -23.98 -12.00
N LYS A 523 9.07 -23.46 -12.87
CA LYS A 523 9.00 -23.84 -14.30
C LYS A 523 10.34 -23.73 -15.02
N TYR A 524 11.12 -22.67 -14.76
CA TYR A 524 12.46 -22.54 -15.34
C TYR A 524 13.43 -23.60 -14.81
N THR A 525 13.35 -23.99 -13.53
CA THR A 525 14.16 -25.09 -12.98
C THR A 525 13.77 -26.45 -13.55
N GLU A 526 12.48 -26.71 -13.78
CA GLU A 526 12.00 -27.93 -14.45
C GLU A 526 12.48 -28.01 -15.90
N MET A 527 12.28 -26.94 -16.69
CA MET A 527 12.75 -26.84 -18.07
C MET A 527 14.28 -27.01 -18.16
N ARG A 528 15.03 -26.46 -17.20
CA ARG A 528 16.49 -26.66 -17.12
C ARG A 528 16.87 -28.11 -16.81
N ALA A 529 16.13 -28.81 -15.96
CA ALA A 529 16.35 -30.22 -15.66
C ALA A 529 16.04 -31.10 -16.89
N GLN A 530 14.93 -30.85 -17.59
CA GLN A 530 14.59 -31.50 -18.85
C GLN A 530 15.70 -31.30 -19.90
N LEU A 531 16.19 -30.07 -20.08
CA LEU A 531 17.29 -29.76 -21.00
C LEU A 531 18.60 -30.48 -20.62
N GLN A 532 18.87 -30.68 -19.33
CA GLN A 532 20.03 -31.46 -18.86
C GLN A 532 19.88 -32.95 -19.21
N GLU A 533 18.69 -33.52 -19.06
CA GLU A 533 18.44 -34.92 -19.40
C GLU A 533 18.49 -35.15 -20.92
N VAL A 534 17.91 -34.24 -21.72
CA VAL A 534 18.03 -34.28 -23.20
C VAL A 534 19.50 -34.22 -23.62
N LYS A 535 20.32 -33.37 -22.99
CA LYS A 535 21.78 -33.31 -23.24
C LYS A 535 22.48 -34.61 -22.85
N ARG A 536 22.11 -35.23 -21.73
CA ARG A 536 22.65 -36.53 -21.29
C ARG A 536 22.32 -37.64 -22.29
N LEU A 537 21.10 -37.68 -22.80
CA LEU A 537 20.66 -38.62 -23.82
C LEU A 537 21.41 -38.41 -25.15
N HIS A 538 21.57 -37.16 -25.61
CA HIS A 538 22.37 -36.85 -26.80
C HIS A 538 23.83 -37.28 -26.66
N GLN A 539 24.47 -37.03 -25.51
CA GLN A 539 25.82 -37.49 -25.25
C GLN A 539 25.91 -39.03 -25.28
N THR A 540 24.97 -39.72 -24.62
CA THR A 540 24.91 -41.19 -24.60
C THR A 540 24.76 -41.77 -26.01
N SER A 541 23.91 -41.17 -26.84
CA SER A 541 23.73 -41.55 -28.25
C SER A 541 24.99 -41.31 -29.10
N ARG A 542 25.65 -40.15 -28.90
CA ARG A 542 26.90 -39.79 -29.57
C ARG A 542 28.03 -40.78 -29.25
N ASP A 543 28.16 -41.14 -27.97
CA ASP A 543 29.20 -42.06 -27.50
C ASP A 543 28.93 -43.50 -27.97
N ALA A 544 27.66 -43.92 -28.08
CA ALA A 544 27.27 -45.18 -28.72
C ALA A 544 27.59 -45.21 -30.23
N LEU A 545 27.39 -44.09 -30.94
CA LEU A 545 27.77 -43.97 -32.35
C LEU A 545 29.30 -44.00 -32.54
N GLU A 546 30.08 -43.40 -31.63
CA GLU A 546 31.55 -43.50 -31.63
C GLU A 546 32.01 -44.95 -31.38
N GLN A 547 31.37 -45.68 -30.46
CA GLN A 547 31.61 -47.12 -30.25
C GLN A 547 31.27 -47.94 -31.50
N GLN A 548 30.14 -47.66 -32.16
CA GLN A 548 29.74 -48.35 -33.39
C GLN A 548 30.74 -48.13 -34.53
N LYS A 549 31.26 -46.90 -34.69
CA LYS A 549 32.33 -46.61 -35.66
C LYS A 549 33.60 -47.42 -35.36
N HIS A 550 34.06 -47.42 -34.10
CA HIS A 550 35.22 -48.23 -33.72
C HIS A 550 35.05 -49.73 -34.01
N MET A 551 33.85 -50.28 -33.84
CA MET A 551 33.55 -51.67 -34.22
C MET A 551 33.64 -51.91 -35.73
N TYR A 552 33.20 -50.96 -36.56
CA TYR A 552 33.35 -51.05 -38.02
C TYR A 552 34.81 -50.90 -38.46
N ASP A 553 35.54 -49.93 -37.92
CA ASP A 553 36.96 -49.71 -38.23
C ASP A 553 37.81 -50.95 -37.88
N GLN A 554 37.47 -51.64 -36.78
CA GLN A 554 38.11 -52.89 -36.39
C GLN A 554 37.73 -54.06 -37.31
N LEU A 555 36.45 -54.17 -37.71
CA LEU A 555 36.00 -55.19 -38.67
C LEU A 555 36.64 -54.99 -40.05
N GLU A 556 36.87 -53.76 -40.49
CA GLU A 556 37.58 -53.43 -41.72
C GLU A 556 39.06 -53.86 -41.64
N GLN A 557 39.73 -53.61 -40.52
CA GLN A 557 41.09 -54.10 -40.26
C GLN A 557 41.16 -55.63 -40.29
N ASP A 558 40.25 -56.32 -39.59
CA ASP A 558 40.16 -57.78 -39.60
C ASP A 558 39.88 -58.33 -41.00
N PHE A 559 39.05 -57.65 -41.80
CA PHE A 559 38.78 -58.00 -43.20
C PHE A 559 40.02 -57.85 -44.09
N LEU A 560 40.79 -56.77 -43.93
CA LEU A 560 42.06 -56.56 -44.64
C LEU A 560 43.09 -57.64 -44.27
N LEU A 561 43.23 -57.98 -42.98
CA LEU A 561 44.08 -59.08 -42.53
C LEU A 561 43.66 -60.42 -43.15
N CYS A 562 42.36 -60.74 -43.15
CA CYS A 562 41.83 -61.93 -43.82
C CYS A 562 42.13 -61.93 -45.33
N GLN A 563 42.12 -60.75 -45.97
CA GLN A 563 42.46 -60.60 -47.39
C GLN A 563 43.96 -60.85 -47.64
N GLU A 564 44.83 -60.34 -46.78
CA GLU A 564 46.28 -60.59 -46.84
C GLU A 564 46.60 -62.07 -46.59
N GLU A 565 46.03 -62.69 -45.56
CA GLU A 565 46.17 -64.13 -45.31
C GLU A 565 45.71 -64.96 -46.52
N LEU A 566 44.60 -64.59 -47.15
CA LEU A 566 44.09 -65.27 -48.34
C LEU A 566 44.99 -65.05 -49.57
N GLN A 567 45.67 -63.90 -49.69
CA GLN A 567 46.72 -63.69 -50.69
C GLN A 567 47.98 -64.53 -50.39
N GLN A 568 48.42 -64.61 -49.14
CA GLN A 568 49.54 -65.45 -48.70
C GLN A 568 49.26 -66.94 -48.91
N LEU A 569 48.03 -67.39 -48.65
CA LEU A 569 47.61 -68.76 -48.95
C LEU A 569 47.59 -69.04 -50.46
N LYS A 570 47.12 -68.10 -51.30
CA LYS A 570 47.19 -68.23 -52.76
C LYS A 570 48.63 -68.31 -53.29
N THR A 571 49.55 -67.49 -52.79
CA THR A 571 50.96 -67.55 -53.21
C THR A 571 51.65 -68.82 -52.69
N THR A 572 51.34 -69.27 -51.47
CA THR A 572 51.86 -70.53 -50.91
C THR A 572 51.30 -71.75 -51.67
N GLN A 573 50.04 -71.71 -52.08
CA GLN A 573 49.41 -72.76 -52.91
C GLN A 573 50.04 -72.80 -54.32
N ALA A 574 50.29 -71.65 -54.94
CA ALA A 574 51.03 -71.57 -56.21
C ALA A 574 52.47 -72.11 -56.11
N ILE A 575 53.08 -72.13 -54.91
CA ILE A 575 54.39 -72.74 -54.64
C ILE A 575 54.27 -74.26 -54.41
N GLN A 576 53.10 -74.79 -54.00
CA GLN A 576 52.85 -76.22 -53.85
C GLN A 576 52.38 -76.93 -55.13
N GLU A 577 51.74 -76.24 -56.07
CA GLU A 577 51.18 -76.87 -57.29
C GLU A 577 52.22 -77.46 -58.25
N ASP A 578 53.52 -77.15 -58.10
CA ASP A 578 54.60 -77.80 -58.87
C ASP A 578 55.01 -79.19 -58.33
N LYS A 579 54.52 -79.62 -57.15
CA LYS A 579 54.78 -80.98 -56.61
C LYS A 579 53.62 -81.59 -55.82
N GLY A 580 52.64 -82.17 -56.53
CA GLY A 580 51.83 -83.25 -55.95
C GLY A 580 50.46 -83.48 -56.56
N GLN A 581 50.36 -84.44 -57.49
CA GLN A 581 49.07 -85.02 -57.87
C GLN A 581 48.45 -85.77 -56.68
N CYS A 582 47.29 -85.33 -56.19
CA CYS A 582 46.31 -86.23 -55.55
C CYS A 582 44.88 -85.70 -55.70
N ALA A 583 43.93 -86.63 -55.70
CA ALA A 583 42.56 -86.36 -56.14
C ALA A 583 41.74 -85.56 -55.11
N ASN A 584 41.06 -84.51 -55.58
CA ASN A 584 39.93 -83.94 -54.87
C ASN A 584 38.80 -83.54 -55.85
N LYS A 585 38.04 -84.53 -56.32
CA LYS A 585 36.76 -84.31 -57.01
C LYS A 585 35.64 -84.38 -55.97
N ASN A 586 34.65 -83.48 -56.12
CA ASN A 586 33.37 -83.45 -55.38
C ASN A 586 33.33 -82.80 -53.99
N MET A 587 34.03 -81.67 -53.78
CA MET A 587 33.67 -80.71 -52.71
C MET A 587 33.07 -79.39 -53.24
N PHE A 588 33.47 -78.94 -54.44
CA PHE A 588 33.14 -77.60 -54.97
C PHE A 588 31.63 -77.31 -55.16
N GLY A 589 30.79 -78.35 -55.30
CA GLY A 589 29.33 -78.20 -55.48
C GLY A 589 28.55 -77.92 -54.18
N MET A 590 29.09 -78.29 -53.02
CA MET A 590 28.39 -78.18 -51.72
C MET A 590 28.56 -76.80 -51.06
N TRP A 591 29.57 -76.04 -51.48
CA TRP A 591 29.94 -74.78 -50.81
C TRP A 591 29.10 -73.62 -51.30
N LYS A 592 28.64 -73.61 -52.57
CA LYS A 592 27.76 -72.55 -53.09
C LYS A 592 26.47 -72.40 -52.25
N PRO A 593 25.67 -73.46 -51.99
CA PRO A 593 24.50 -73.35 -51.11
C PRO A 593 24.85 -72.90 -49.69
N MET A 594 25.97 -73.36 -49.14
CA MET A 594 26.39 -73.04 -47.77
C MET A 594 26.85 -71.58 -47.62
N VAL A 595 27.52 -71.01 -48.64
CA VAL A 595 27.85 -69.59 -48.73
C VAL A 595 26.60 -68.73 -48.92
N PHE A 596 25.63 -69.16 -49.75
CA PHE A 596 24.34 -68.47 -49.85
C PHE A 596 23.55 -68.52 -48.54
N LEU A 597 23.59 -69.62 -47.79
CA LEU A 597 22.98 -69.72 -46.45
C LEU A 597 23.66 -68.78 -45.46
N ALA A 598 25.00 -68.66 -45.50
CA ALA A 598 25.76 -67.75 -44.66
C ALA A 598 25.46 -66.28 -44.99
N LEU A 599 25.43 -65.90 -46.28
CA LEU A 599 25.02 -64.55 -46.69
C LEU A 599 23.56 -64.24 -46.30
N ALA A 600 22.64 -65.19 -46.44
CA ALA A 600 21.25 -65.01 -46.03
C ALA A 600 21.11 -64.85 -44.50
N ALA A 601 21.89 -65.61 -43.72
CA ALA A 601 21.93 -65.47 -42.26
C ALA A 601 22.52 -64.13 -41.82
N VAL A 602 23.60 -63.65 -42.46
CA VAL A 602 24.16 -62.32 -42.21
C VAL A 602 23.18 -61.22 -42.60
N ALA A 603 22.51 -61.33 -43.76
CA ALA A 603 21.47 -60.38 -44.16
C ALA A 603 20.32 -60.31 -43.15
N LEU A 604 19.81 -61.46 -42.68
CA LEU A 604 18.76 -61.53 -41.67
C LEU A 604 19.18 -61.01 -40.29
N TYR A 605 20.48 -61.01 -39.97
CA TYR A 605 21.01 -60.49 -38.71
C TYR A 605 21.33 -58.98 -38.77
N VAL A 606 21.74 -58.47 -39.95
CA VAL A 606 22.15 -57.06 -40.14
C VAL A 606 20.98 -56.15 -40.56
N LEU A 607 20.05 -56.62 -41.41
CA LEU A 607 18.91 -55.81 -41.87
C LEU A 607 17.99 -55.28 -40.75
N PRO A 608 17.72 -56.00 -39.64
CA PRO A 608 16.95 -55.45 -38.52
C PRO A 608 17.64 -54.28 -37.81
N ASN A 609 18.97 -54.20 -37.88
CA ASN A 609 19.80 -53.22 -37.17
C ASN A 609 20.04 -51.93 -37.97
N MET A 610 19.48 -51.84 -39.19
CA MET A 610 19.63 -50.71 -40.12
C MET A 610 18.33 -49.93 -40.34
N ARG A 611 17.23 -50.25 -39.64
CA ARG A 611 16.09 -49.35 -39.55
C ARG A 611 16.40 -48.25 -38.55
N PRO A 612 16.22 -46.96 -38.87
CA PRO A 612 16.11 -45.95 -37.84
C PRO A 612 14.92 -46.31 -36.94
N GLN A 613 15.13 -46.31 -35.62
CA GLN A 613 14.01 -46.25 -34.70
C GLN A 613 13.40 -44.85 -34.83
N GLU A 614 12.23 -44.78 -35.46
CA GLU A 614 11.38 -43.60 -35.38
C GLU A 614 11.04 -43.38 -33.91
N THR A 615 11.66 -42.37 -33.31
CA THR A 615 11.36 -41.97 -31.94
C THR A 615 10.00 -41.32 -31.92
N GLU A 616 8.97 -42.07 -31.52
CA GLU A 616 7.65 -41.53 -31.18
C GLU A 616 7.83 -40.42 -30.13
N PHE A 617 7.73 -39.16 -30.57
CA PHE A 617 7.64 -38.03 -29.67
C PHE A 617 6.26 -38.07 -29.00
N CYS A 618 6.22 -38.47 -27.73
CA CYS A 618 5.04 -38.27 -26.91
C CYS A 618 4.76 -36.76 -26.78
N LEU A 619 3.74 -36.29 -27.49
CA LEU A 619 3.01 -35.09 -27.12
C LEU A 619 2.31 -35.39 -25.78
N MET A 620 2.73 -34.71 -24.71
CA MET A 620 1.90 -34.53 -23.52
C MET A 620 1.17 -33.20 -23.65
N GLU A 621 -0.13 -33.23 -23.32
CA GLU A 621 -0.96 -32.06 -23.02
C GLU A 621 -0.49 -31.35 -21.74
#